data_AF-A0A7X1PAQ2-F1
#
_entry.id   AF-A0A7X1PAQ2-F1
#
_cell.length_a   1.000
_cell.length_b   1.000
_cell.length_c   1.000
_cell.angle_alpha   90.00
_cell.angle_beta   90.00
_cell.angle_gamma   90.00
#
_symmetry.space_group_name_H-M   'P 1'
#
loop_
_entity.id
_entity.type
_entity.pdbx_description
1 polymer ?
#
loop_
_entity_poly.entity_id
_entity_poly.type
_entity_poly.pdbx_seq_one_letter_code
_entity_poly.pdbx_strand_id
1 'polypeptide(L)'
;MTARATWRSQDALPRGHQDGTAALGPDAAVPARSGNRRGDLPGSFTALLDPATAWYRRWYFLLRLDEELEKARRTERPTAVIGIKLPIAASGLVVGVSDRLRGRLACIANAALRPGDFPGCIGDDQLAVFLPGTDWLQALPLAEKLGQELNAFSPRLGLAVFPADGRDALELLLAATEEEPKPATLIDFEAYHRRGELEYLL
;
A
#
# COMPACT_ATOMS: atom_id res chain seq x y z
N MET A 1 -36.75 -5.63 37.85
CA MET A 1 -36.08 -5.14 36.62
C MET A 1 -36.21 -6.27 35.58
N THR A 2 -37.39 -6.53 35.01
CA THR A 2 -38.09 -5.81 33.90
C THR A 2 -37.19 -5.71 32.66
N ALA A 3 -37.51 -6.19 31.46
CA ALA A 3 -38.49 -7.12 30.91
C ALA A 3 -37.98 -7.54 29.51
N ARG A 4 -38.29 -8.77 29.07
CA ARG A 4 -38.12 -9.28 27.71
C ARG A 4 -39.14 -8.61 26.78
N ALA A 5 -38.73 -8.21 25.58
CA ALA A 5 -39.64 -7.81 24.50
C ALA A 5 -39.53 -8.82 23.34
N THR A 6 -40.53 -9.68 23.26
CA THR A 6 -40.91 -10.47 22.08
C THR A 6 -42.01 -9.72 21.34
N TRP A 7 -41.92 -9.60 20.01
CA TRP A 7 -43.06 -9.16 19.20
C TRP A 7 -43.17 -9.98 17.89
N ARG A 8 -44.23 -10.77 17.82
CA ARG A 8 -45.00 -11.27 16.66
C ARG A 8 -46.46 -10.92 17.04
N SER A 9 -47.42 -10.57 16.20
CA SER A 9 -47.72 -10.92 14.81
C SER A 9 -48.81 -9.96 14.27
N GLN A 10 -48.84 -9.81 12.93
CA GLN A 10 -50.01 -9.81 12.02
C GLN A 10 -51.21 -8.86 12.22
N ASP A 11 -51.53 -8.14 11.15
CA ASP A 11 -52.81 -8.13 10.39
C ASP A 11 -52.83 -6.83 9.55
N ALA A 12 -53.38 -6.68 8.35
CA ALA A 12 -53.92 -7.52 7.30
C ALA A 12 -54.06 -6.58 6.08
N LEU A 13 -53.95 -7.10 4.86
CA LEU A 13 -54.14 -6.37 3.59
C LEU A 13 -55.60 -5.90 3.39
N PRO A 14 -55.85 -5.02 2.40
CA PRO A 14 -56.51 -5.57 1.22
C PRO A 14 -55.89 -5.15 -0.12
N ARG A 15 -56.13 -6.03 -1.10
CA ARG A 15 -55.78 -5.95 -2.52
C ARG A 15 -56.80 -5.09 -3.29
N GLY A 16 -56.40 -4.54 -4.43
CA GLY A 16 -57.24 -4.60 -5.63
C GLY A 16 -57.13 -3.47 -6.66
N HIS A 17 -56.89 -3.90 -7.92
CA HIS A 17 -57.11 -3.25 -9.24
C HIS A 17 -56.06 -2.22 -9.70
N GLN A 18 -55.23 -2.45 -10.73
CA GLN A 18 -55.34 -2.96 -12.12
C GLN A 18 -55.37 -1.86 -13.18
N ASP A 19 -54.56 -2.12 -14.21
CA ASP A 19 -54.56 -1.66 -15.61
C ASP A 19 -53.87 -0.35 -16.03
N GLY A 20 -52.97 -0.54 -17.02
CA GLY A 20 -52.21 0.51 -17.69
C GLY A 20 -51.06 -0.04 -18.54
N THR A 21 -51.37 -0.98 -19.43
CA THR A 21 -50.51 -1.46 -20.52
C THR A 21 -50.15 -0.34 -21.50
N ALA A 22 -48.85 -0.14 -21.80
CA ALA A 22 -48.41 0.39 -23.09
C ALA A 22 -46.91 0.11 -23.37
N ALA A 23 -46.70 -0.72 -24.40
CA ALA A 23 -45.61 -0.69 -25.38
C ALA A 23 -44.15 -0.94 -24.95
N LEU A 24 -43.75 -2.20 -25.12
CA LEU A 24 -42.43 -2.59 -25.62
C LEU A 24 -42.31 -2.22 -27.12
N GLY A 25 -41.22 -1.55 -27.49
CA GLY A 25 -40.75 -1.38 -28.86
C GLY A 25 -39.20 -1.45 -28.86
N PRO A 26 -38.57 -2.13 -29.83
CA PRO A 26 -37.18 -2.56 -29.73
C PRO A 26 -36.21 -1.55 -30.38
N ASP A 27 -34.93 -1.80 -30.17
CA ASP A 27 -33.80 -1.30 -30.97
C ASP A 27 -33.07 -0.05 -30.45
N ALA A 28 -32.13 -0.29 -29.54
CA ALA A 28 -30.90 0.49 -29.45
C ALA A 28 -29.79 -0.41 -28.87
N ALA A 29 -29.23 -1.25 -29.72
CA ALA A 29 -27.94 -1.87 -29.47
C ALA A 29 -26.92 -0.76 -29.20
N VAL A 30 -26.52 -0.59 -27.94
CA VAL A 30 -25.37 0.26 -27.59
C VAL A 30 -24.12 -0.53 -27.97
N PRO A 31 -23.34 -0.10 -28.97
CA PRO A 31 -22.17 -0.86 -29.39
C PRO A 31 -21.12 -0.81 -28.28
N ALA A 32 -20.55 -1.99 -28.00
CA ALA A 32 -19.31 -2.13 -27.27
C ALA A 32 -18.24 -1.24 -27.90
N ARG A 33 -17.89 -0.13 -27.25
CA ARG A 33 -16.69 0.63 -27.58
C ARG A 33 -15.47 -0.12 -27.08
N SER A 34 -15.05 -1.07 -27.91
CA SER A 34 -13.65 -1.41 -28.10
C SER A 34 -12.85 -0.14 -28.43
N GLY A 35 -11.73 0.05 -27.75
CA GLY A 35 -10.71 1.05 -28.15
C GLY A 35 -10.59 2.26 -27.22
N ASN A 36 -9.80 2.11 -26.16
CA ASN A 36 -8.56 2.91 -26.06
C ASN A 36 -7.66 2.34 -24.97
N ARG A 37 -6.70 1.50 -25.39
CA ARG A 37 -5.39 1.46 -24.72
C ARG A 37 -4.83 2.89 -24.84
N ARG A 38 -5.00 3.71 -23.80
CA ARG A 38 -4.23 4.95 -23.70
C ARG A 38 -2.81 4.52 -23.39
N GLY A 39 -2.05 4.33 -24.46
CA GLY A 39 -0.62 4.50 -24.41
C GLY A 39 -0.33 5.89 -23.85
N ASP A 40 0.68 5.94 -23.00
CA ASP A 40 1.30 7.16 -22.52
C ASP A 40 1.50 8.14 -23.68
N LEU A 41 0.78 9.25 -23.65
CA LEU A 41 1.06 10.38 -24.53
C LEU A 41 2.31 11.09 -23.98
N PRO A 42 3.31 11.39 -24.84
CA PRO A 42 4.47 12.15 -24.44
C PRO A 42 4.05 13.60 -24.18
N GLY A 43 4.11 14.01 -22.91
CA GLY A 43 3.68 15.33 -22.43
C GLY A 43 2.56 15.32 -21.38
N SER A 44 2.16 14.17 -20.84
CA SER A 44 1.23 14.16 -19.70
C SER A 44 1.88 14.84 -18.49
N PHE A 45 1.21 15.80 -17.88
CA PHE A 45 1.56 16.25 -16.53
C PHE A 45 1.44 15.02 -15.63
N THR A 46 2.55 14.33 -15.39
CA THR A 46 2.55 13.12 -14.59
C THR A 46 2.13 13.52 -13.18
N ALA A 47 0.90 13.17 -12.80
CA ALA A 47 0.41 13.46 -11.47
C ALA A 47 1.42 12.92 -10.44
N LEU A 48 1.82 13.78 -9.50
CA LEU A 48 2.78 13.44 -8.46
C LEU A 48 2.24 12.35 -7.54
N LEU A 49 0.92 12.36 -7.34
CA LEU A 49 0.20 11.49 -6.42
C LEU A 49 -0.59 10.43 -7.17
N ASP A 50 -0.65 9.24 -6.58
CA ASP A 50 -1.58 8.18 -6.96
C ASP A 50 -3.00 8.57 -6.50
N PRO A 51 -4.01 8.49 -7.37
CA PRO A 51 -5.37 8.94 -7.05
C PRO A 51 -6.10 8.08 -6.02
N ALA A 52 -5.70 6.81 -5.84
CA ALA A 52 -6.34 5.90 -4.90
C ALA A 52 -5.83 6.10 -3.47
N THR A 53 -4.55 6.44 -3.32
CA THR A 53 -3.87 6.51 -2.00
C THR A 53 -3.48 7.92 -1.57
N ALA A 54 -3.43 8.87 -2.52
CA ALA A 54 -2.79 10.17 -2.35
C ALA A 54 -1.29 10.09 -1.96
N TRP A 55 -0.64 8.94 -2.18
CA TRP A 55 0.79 8.76 -1.97
C TRP A 55 1.57 9.08 -3.25
N TYR A 56 2.88 9.31 -3.14
CA TYR A 56 3.68 9.60 -4.31
C TYR A 56 3.69 8.45 -5.31
N ARG A 57 3.55 8.73 -6.60
CA ARG A 57 3.76 7.71 -7.63
C ARG A 57 5.23 7.29 -7.65
N ARG A 58 5.50 6.04 -8.04
CA ARG A 58 6.83 5.41 -8.06
C ARG A 58 7.95 6.34 -8.52
N TRP A 59 7.77 7.01 -9.66
CA TRP A 59 8.80 7.88 -10.24
C TRP A 59 9.18 9.04 -9.30
N TYR A 60 8.20 9.67 -8.64
CA TYR A 60 8.44 10.79 -7.75
C TYR A 60 8.93 10.31 -6.38
N PHE A 61 8.44 9.18 -5.91
CA PHE A 61 8.96 8.53 -4.71
C PHE A 61 10.46 8.22 -4.87
N LEU A 62 10.88 7.62 -5.99
CA LEU A 62 12.28 7.32 -6.28
C LEU A 62 13.13 8.58 -6.41
N LEU A 63 12.62 9.62 -7.07
CA LEU A 63 13.31 10.92 -7.16
C LEU A 63 13.57 11.51 -5.76
N ARG A 64 12.55 11.53 -4.90
CA ARG A 64 12.68 12.05 -3.53
C ARG A 64 13.56 11.16 -2.66
N LEU A 65 13.49 9.84 -2.84
CA LEU A 65 14.35 8.88 -2.16
C LEU A 65 15.82 9.16 -2.48
N ASP A 66 16.16 9.29 -3.76
CA ASP A 66 17.52 9.58 -4.22
C ASP A 66 18.07 10.89 -3.62
N GLU A 67 17.27 11.96 -3.65
CA GLU A 67 17.62 13.24 -3.04
C GLU A 67 17.92 13.14 -1.53
N GLU A 68 17.16 12.32 -0.78
CA GLU A 68 17.40 12.11 0.64
C GLU A 68 18.57 11.16 0.91
N LEU A 69 18.84 10.18 0.05
CA LEU A 69 20.02 9.32 0.16
C LEU A 69 21.32 10.11 -0.03
N GLU A 70 21.35 11.07 -0.95
CA GLU A 70 22.49 11.99 -1.09
C GLU A 70 22.72 12.81 0.18
N LYS A 71 21.65 13.25 0.86
CA LYS A 71 21.76 13.94 2.16
C LYS A 71 22.22 13.00 3.27
N ALA A 72 21.68 11.80 3.32
CA ALA A 72 22.06 10.75 4.27
C ALA A 72 23.55 10.44 4.15
N ARG A 73 24.07 10.31 2.92
CA ARG A 73 25.50 10.06 2.66
C ARG A 73 26.40 11.18 3.17
N ARG A 74 25.99 12.45 2.99
CA ARG A 74 26.78 13.61 3.46
C ARG A 74 26.74 13.81 4.97
N THR A 75 25.67 13.36 5.62
CA THR A 75 25.46 13.56 7.06
C THR A 75 25.74 12.31 7.88
N GLU A 76 26.11 11.21 7.22
CA GLU A 76 26.31 9.88 7.81
C GLU A 76 25.10 9.44 8.67
N ARG A 77 23.90 9.86 8.26
CA ARG A 77 22.66 9.52 8.95
C ARG A 77 22.02 8.31 8.27
N PRO A 78 21.77 7.22 9.00
CA PRO A 78 21.06 6.08 8.44
C PRO A 78 19.62 6.47 8.07
N THR A 79 19.05 5.77 7.11
CA THR A 79 17.66 5.96 6.71
C THR A 79 17.06 4.67 6.23
N ALA A 80 15.76 4.50 6.39
CA ALA A 80 15.09 3.23 6.16
C ALA A 80 13.96 3.33 5.14
N VAL A 81 13.69 2.21 4.47
CA VAL A 81 12.50 2.00 3.64
C VAL A 81 11.74 0.80 4.19
N ILE A 82 10.45 0.98 4.44
CA ILE A 82 9.51 -0.12 4.70
C ILE A 82 8.75 -0.39 3.40
N GLY A 83 8.88 -1.59 2.85
CA GLY A 83 8.06 -2.09 1.75
C GLY A 83 6.82 -2.79 2.28
N ILE A 84 5.68 -2.59 1.63
CA ILE A 84 4.39 -3.20 1.96
C ILE A 84 3.84 -3.84 0.69
N LYS A 85 3.85 -5.18 0.64
CA LYS A 85 3.29 -5.98 -0.45
C LYS A 85 1.94 -6.53 -0.03
N LEU A 86 0.92 -6.28 -0.84
CA LEU A 86 -0.44 -6.70 -0.59
C LEU A 86 -0.72 -8.01 -1.36
N PRO A 87 -1.55 -8.92 -0.83
CA PRO A 87 -1.94 -10.15 -1.53
C PRO A 87 -2.98 -9.88 -2.64
N ILE A 88 -2.87 -8.76 -3.36
CA ILE A 88 -3.83 -8.34 -4.39
C ILE A 88 -3.54 -9.08 -5.70
N ALA A 89 -2.29 -9.46 -5.94
CA ALA A 89 -1.87 -10.20 -7.13
C ALA A 89 -2.32 -11.67 -7.09
N ALA A 90 -3.60 -11.95 -7.38
CA ALA A 90 -4.08 -13.21 -7.97
C ALA A 90 -5.60 -13.28 -8.16
N SER A 91 -6.39 -12.58 -7.34
CA SER A 91 -7.85 -12.61 -7.48
C SER A 91 -8.28 -11.57 -8.49
N GLY A 92 -9.11 -11.91 -9.47
CA GLY A 92 -9.66 -11.01 -10.49
C GLY A 92 -10.58 -9.92 -9.93
N LEU A 93 -10.14 -9.19 -8.91
CA LEU A 93 -10.78 -8.05 -8.33
C LEU A 93 -10.93 -6.98 -9.41
N VAL A 94 -12.18 -6.53 -9.58
CA VAL A 94 -12.52 -5.41 -10.46
C VAL A 94 -11.64 -4.21 -10.08
N VAL A 95 -11.12 -3.51 -11.08
CA VAL A 95 -10.14 -2.40 -10.98
C VAL A 95 -10.44 -1.40 -9.84
N GLY A 96 -11.71 -1.13 -9.51
CA GLY A 96 -12.07 -0.23 -8.40
C GLY A 96 -12.01 -0.83 -6.97
N VAL A 97 -12.01 -2.15 -6.80
CA VAL A 97 -11.90 -2.78 -5.48
C VAL A 97 -10.46 -2.77 -5.00
N SER A 98 -9.50 -2.98 -5.91
CA SER A 98 -8.07 -2.83 -5.62
C SER A 98 -7.74 -1.42 -5.14
N ASP A 99 -8.23 -0.39 -5.84
CA ASP A 99 -7.98 1.01 -5.47
C ASP A 99 -8.59 1.39 -4.12
N ARG A 100 -9.81 0.93 -3.82
CA ARG A 100 -10.42 1.16 -2.50
C ARG A 100 -9.63 0.49 -1.37
N LEU A 101 -9.14 -0.72 -1.61
CA LEU A 101 -8.31 -1.44 -0.65
C LEU A 101 -6.98 -0.70 -0.42
N ARG A 102 -6.27 -0.34 -1.49
CA ARG A 102 -5.04 0.46 -1.43
C ARG A 102 -5.25 1.79 -0.71
N GLY A 103 -6.32 2.51 -1.02
CA GLY A 103 -6.68 3.76 -0.35
C GLY A 103 -6.95 3.60 1.13
N ARG A 104 -7.66 2.53 1.54
CA ARG A 104 -7.90 2.22 2.95
C ARG A 104 -6.60 1.89 3.69
N LEU A 105 -5.73 1.10 3.08
CA LEU A 105 -4.42 0.76 3.65
C LEU A 105 -3.53 1.98 3.79
N ALA A 106 -3.48 2.84 2.77
CA ALA A 106 -2.76 4.10 2.80
C ALA A 106 -3.26 5.02 3.92
N CYS A 107 -4.58 5.08 4.15
CA CYS A 107 -5.18 5.83 5.25
C CYS A 107 -4.74 5.29 6.62
N ILE A 108 -4.76 3.97 6.82
CA ILE A 108 -4.33 3.33 8.08
C ILE A 108 -2.82 3.57 8.30
N ALA A 109 -2.01 3.34 7.28
CA ALA A 109 -0.56 3.52 7.36
C ALA A 109 -0.17 4.97 7.64
N ASN A 110 -0.84 5.95 7.02
CA ASN A 110 -0.60 7.37 7.26
C ASN A 110 -0.76 7.78 8.73
N ALA A 111 -1.64 7.12 9.49
CA ALA A 111 -1.84 7.41 10.92
C ALA A 111 -0.63 7.00 11.79
N ALA A 112 0.27 6.16 11.26
CA ALA A 112 1.49 5.74 11.94
C ALA A 112 2.72 6.56 11.54
N LEU A 113 2.66 7.34 10.46
CA LEU A 113 3.80 8.10 9.93
C LEU A 113 4.03 9.39 10.72
N ARG A 114 5.31 9.73 10.94
CA ARG A 114 5.69 11.01 11.55
C ARG A 114 5.88 12.09 10.47
N PRO A 115 5.86 13.38 10.86
CA PRO A 115 6.26 14.45 9.97
C PRO A 115 7.66 14.19 9.39
N GLY A 116 7.78 14.22 8.07
CA GLY A 116 9.03 13.99 7.35
C GLY A 116 9.15 12.60 6.71
N ASP A 117 8.43 11.60 7.22
CA ASP A 117 8.27 10.35 6.48
C ASP A 117 7.46 10.64 5.21
N PHE A 118 7.81 9.98 4.11
CA PHE A 118 6.99 10.08 2.91
C PHE A 118 6.66 8.72 2.30
N PRO A 119 5.40 8.51 1.94
CA PRO A 119 4.97 7.26 1.37
C PRO A 119 4.89 7.30 -0.17
N GLY A 120 4.97 6.13 -0.79
CA GLY A 120 4.94 5.95 -2.23
C GLY A 120 4.17 4.70 -2.69
N CYS A 121 3.43 4.83 -3.77
CA CYS A 121 2.89 3.73 -4.55
C CYS A 121 3.91 3.29 -5.59
N ILE A 122 4.56 2.16 -5.33
CA ILE A 122 5.68 1.66 -6.14
C ILE A 122 5.26 0.57 -7.14
N GLY A 123 4.05 0.02 -6.99
CA GLY A 123 3.42 -0.93 -7.91
C GLY A 123 1.92 -1.09 -7.61
N ASP A 124 1.25 -1.96 -8.36
CA ASP A 124 -0.21 -2.15 -8.25
C ASP A 124 -0.62 -2.76 -6.90
N ASP A 125 0.24 -3.59 -6.32
CA ASP A 125 0.05 -4.24 -5.03
C ASP A 125 1.19 -3.93 -4.05
N GLN A 126 2.04 -2.96 -4.39
CA GLN A 126 3.22 -2.60 -3.63
C GLN A 126 3.19 -1.12 -3.24
N LEU A 127 3.34 -0.89 -1.95
CA LEU A 127 3.51 0.42 -1.36
C LEU A 127 4.86 0.46 -0.62
N ALA A 128 5.38 1.66 -0.39
CA ALA A 128 6.57 1.86 0.43
C ALA A 128 6.47 3.13 1.25
N VAL A 129 7.23 3.18 2.34
CA VAL A 129 7.41 4.35 3.19
C VAL A 129 8.89 4.57 3.39
N PHE A 130 9.35 5.80 3.13
CA PHE A 130 10.71 6.21 3.46
C PHE A 130 10.75 6.93 4.81
N LEU A 131 11.77 6.62 5.60
CA LEU A 131 11.98 7.10 6.96
C LEU A 131 13.35 7.83 7.05
N PRO A 132 13.39 9.15 6.83
CA PRO A 132 14.65 9.91 6.87
C PRO A 132 15.29 9.88 8.26
N GLY A 133 16.61 9.67 8.35
CA GLY A 133 17.33 9.72 9.63
C GLY A 133 16.88 8.64 10.62
N THR A 134 16.56 7.45 10.12
CA THR A 134 16.05 6.30 10.87
C THR A 134 16.91 5.08 10.60
N ASP A 135 17.49 4.51 11.67
CA ASP A 135 18.20 3.24 11.61
C ASP A 135 17.26 2.03 11.79
N TRP A 136 17.84 0.84 11.82
CA TRP A 136 17.09 -0.40 12.01
C TRP A 136 16.30 -0.43 13.31
N LEU A 137 16.91 0.00 14.42
CA LEU A 137 16.31 -0.06 15.75
C LEU A 137 15.11 0.89 15.87
N GLN A 138 15.16 2.03 15.16
CA GLN A 138 14.09 3.00 15.11
C GLN A 138 13.00 2.66 14.08
N ALA A 139 13.36 2.01 12.97
CA ALA A 139 12.41 1.64 11.92
C ALA A 139 11.58 0.40 12.27
N LEU A 140 12.17 -0.57 12.99
CA LEU A 140 11.52 -1.84 13.31
C LEU A 140 10.20 -1.68 14.09
N PRO A 141 10.10 -0.86 15.15
CA PRO A 141 8.83 -0.66 15.86
C PRO A 141 7.72 -0.11 14.96
N LEU A 142 8.06 0.72 13.97
CA LEU A 142 7.09 1.23 13.00
C LEU A 142 6.67 0.13 12.02
N ALA A 143 7.60 -0.70 11.54
CA ALA A 143 7.28 -1.85 10.69
C ALA A 143 6.35 -2.84 11.42
N GLU A 144 6.63 -3.14 12.69
CA GLU A 144 5.78 -4.01 13.52
C GLU A 144 4.39 -3.39 13.74
N LYS A 145 4.32 -2.10 14.08
CA LYS A 145 3.05 -1.38 14.22
C LYS A 145 2.24 -1.41 12.93
N LEU A 146 2.86 -1.14 11.79
CA LEU A 146 2.20 -1.24 10.48
C LEU A 146 1.72 -2.67 10.21
N GLY A 147 2.52 -3.68 10.54
CA GLY A 147 2.12 -5.08 10.44
C GLY A 147 0.87 -5.41 11.27
N GLN A 148 0.81 -4.91 12.51
CA GLN A 148 -0.34 -5.10 13.40
C GLN A 148 -1.59 -4.38 12.89
N GLU A 149 -1.48 -3.09 12.55
CA GLU A 149 -2.60 -2.25 12.07
C GLU A 149 -3.17 -2.77 10.74
N LEU A 150 -2.32 -3.35 9.89
CA LEU A 150 -2.70 -3.83 8.57
C LEU A 150 -2.96 -5.36 8.56
N ASN A 151 -2.88 -6.06 9.68
CA ASN A 151 -2.96 -7.52 9.77
C ASN A 151 -4.23 -8.11 9.11
N ALA A 152 -5.36 -7.40 9.18
CA ALA A 152 -6.62 -7.81 8.55
C ALA A 152 -6.55 -7.94 7.02
N PHE A 153 -5.51 -7.39 6.39
CA PHE A 153 -5.26 -7.44 4.95
C PHE A 153 -4.11 -8.38 4.57
N SER A 154 -3.52 -9.05 5.56
CA SER A 154 -2.38 -9.97 5.40
C SER A 154 -1.24 -9.44 4.52
N PRO A 155 -0.75 -8.20 4.76
CA PRO A 155 0.37 -7.67 4.00
C PRO A 155 1.67 -8.42 4.34
N ARG A 156 2.56 -8.51 3.37
CA ARG A 156 3.98 -8.80 3.63
C ARG A 156 4.72 -7.47 3.78
N LEU A 157 5.52 -7.35 4.83
CA LEU A 157 6.36 -6.18 5.06
C LEU A 157 7.82 -6.55 4.94
N GLY A 158 8.60 -5.67 4.33
CA GLY A 158 10.05 -5.72 4.30
C GLY A 158 10.65 -4.42 4.83
N LEU A 159 11.86 -4.49 5.37
CA LEU A 159 12.60 -3.35 5.91
C LEU A 159 14.02 -3.40 5.35
N ALA A 160 14.47 -2.26 4.81
CA ALA A 160 15.83 -2.06 4.36
C ALA A 160 16.38 -0.74 4.90
N VAL A 161 17.66 -0.70 5.27
CA VAL A 161 18.33 0.47 5.83
C VAL A 161 19.56 0.83 4.99
N PHE A 162 19.64 2.08 4.57
CA PHE A 162 20.81 2.65 3.91
C PHE A 162 21.87 3.03 4.95
N PRO A 163 23.17 2.75 4.69
CA PRO A 163 23.72 2.13 3.47
C PRO A 163 23.84 0.60 3.50
N ALA A 164 23.46 -0.06 4.60
CA ALA A 164 23.69 -1.49 4.83
C ALA A 164 22.99 -2.42 3.80
N ASP A 165 21.81 -2.02 3.32
CA ASP A 165 20.93 -2.86 2.51
C ASP A 165 20.78 -2.38 1.06
N GLY A 166 21.51 -1.34 0.67
CA GLY A 166 21.48 -0.78 -0.68
C GLY A 166 22.32 0.48 -0.80
N ARG A 167 22.91 0.70 -1.97
CA ARG A 167 23.83 1.83 -2.22
C ARG A 167 23.17 3.01 -2.92
N ASP A 168 22.00 2.77 -3.52
CA ASP A 168 21.17 3.76 -4.19
C ASP A 168 19.67 3.53 -3.90
N ALA A 169 18.83 4.43 -4.43
CA ALA A 169 17.38 4.41 -4.20
C ALA A 169 16.70 3.15 -4.72
N LEU A 170 17.19 2.59 -5.84
CA LEU A 170 16.60 1.40 -6.44
C LEU A 170 17.00 0.15 -5.68
N GLU A 171 18.30 -0.03 -5.38
CA GLU A 171 18.80 -1.15 -4.56
C GLU A 171 18.09 -1.20 -3.20
N LEU A 172 17.98 -0.06 -2.52
CA LEU A 172 17.32 0.00 -1.21
C LEU A 172 15.82 -0.34 -1.30
N LEU A 173 15.14 0.15 -2.34
CA LEU A 173 13.73 -0.17 -2.55
C LEU A 173 13.53 -1.65 -2.88
N LEU A 174 14.39 -2.24 -3.70
CA LEU A 174 14.36 -3.66 -4.03
C LEU A 174 14.58 -4.48 -2.74
N ALA A 175 15.61 -4.18 -1.95
CA ALA A 175 15.85 -4.86 -0.68
C ALA A 175 14.66 -4.79 0.30
N ALA A 176 13.91 -3.69 0.31
CA ALA A 176 12.70 -3.54 1.14
C ALA A 176 11.48 -4.28 0.59
N THR A 177 11.49 -4.72 -0.68
CA THR A 177 10.30 -5.24 -1.39
C THR A 177 10.50 -6.61 -2.04
N GLU A 178 11.72 -7.15 -1.99
CA GLU A 178 12.08 -8.48 -2.47
C GLU A 178 11.26 -9.59 -1.78
N GLU A 179 10.95 -10.64 -2.55
CA GLU A 179 10.04 -11.71 -2.15
C GLU A 179 10.67 -12.76 -1.25
N GLU A 180 11.99 -12.86 -1.22
CA GLU A 180 12.66 -13.73 -0.29
C GLU A 180 12.64 -13.09 1.10
N PRO A 181 12.14 -13.80 2.12
CA PRO A 181 12.33 -13.36 3.49
C PRO A 181 13.84 -13.34 3.73
N LYS A 182 14.43 -12.14 3.78
CA LYS A 182 15.63 -11.93 4.61
C LYS A 182 15.30 -12.60 5.96
N PRO A 183 16.14 -13.48 6.53
CA PRO A 183 15.82 -14.34 7.68
C PRO A 183 15.55 -13.53 8.96
N ALA A 184 14.46 -12.78 8.93
CA ALA A 184 14.03 -11.75 9.86
C ALA A 184 12.50 -11.69 9.95
N THR A 185 11.75 -12.45 9.12
CA THR A 185 10.34 -12.79 9.42
C THR A 185 10.20 -14.02 10.31
N LEU A 186 11.30 -14.74 10.57
CA LEU A 186 11.57 -15.42 11.84
C LEU A 186 12.74 -14.65 12.45
N ILE A 187 12.46 -13.81 13.44
CA ILE A 187 13.47 -12.95 14.07
C ILE A 187 14.46 -13.85 14.81
N ASP A 188 15.59 -14.18 14.19
CA ASP A 188 16.77 -14.72 14.88
C ASP A 188 17.77 -13.56 15.10
N PHE A 189 17.72 -13.01 16.32
CA PHE A 189 18.50 -11.87 16.77
C PHE A 189 20.03 -12.10 16.70
N GLU A 190 20.51 -13.35 16.77
CA GLU A 190 21.95 -13.65 16.79
C GLU A 190 22.61 -13.57 15.40
N ALA A 191 21.83 -13.73 14.33
CA ALA A 191 22.36 -13.77 12.97
C ALA A 191 22.70 -12.38 12.41
N TYR A 192 22.01 -11.33 12.88
CA TYR A 192 22.22 -9.95 12.40
C TYR A 192 23.30 -9.21 13.18
N HIS A 193 23.37 -9.42 14.51
CA HIS A 193 24.48 -8.89 15.33
C HIS A 193 25.85 -9.36 14.81
N ARG A 194 25.95 -10.62 14.37
CA ARG A 194 27.17 -11.17 13.76
C ARG A 194 27.53 -10.56 12.40
N ARG A 195 26.58 -9.98 11.64
CA ARG A 195 26.89 -9.31 10.35
C ARG A 195 27.31 -7.85 10.53
N GLY A 196 26.77 -7.16 11.52
CA GLY A 196 27.14 -5.75 11.80
C GLY A 196 28.50 -5.57 12.47
N GLU A 197 29.03 -6.59 13.13
CA GLU A 197 30.29 -6.50 13.89
C GLU A 197 31.55 -6.92 13.10
N LEU A 198 31.42 -7.48 11.89
CA LEU A 198 32.57 -7.98 11.11
C LEU A 198 33.15 -6.99 10.08
N GLU A 199 32.50 -5.86 9.80
CA GLU A 199 33.02 -4.88 8.83
C GLU A 199 33.79 -3.70 9.45
N TYR A 200 33.97 -3.67 10.78
CA TYR A 200 34.77 -2.64 11.47
C TYR A 200 36.07 -3.15 12.12
N LEU A 201 36.50 -4.39 11.81
CA LEU A 201 37.69 -5.01 12.40
C LEU A 201 38.76 -5.53 11.42
N LEU A 202 38.85 -4.98 10.22
CA LEU A 202 40.02 -5.16 9.34
C LEU A 202 40.51 -3.85 8.74
#